data_AF-A0A3M6TTF9-F1
#
_entry.id   AF-A0A3M6TTF9-F1
#
_cell.length_a   1.000
_cell.length_b   1.000
_cell.length_c   1.000
_cell.angle_alpha   90.00
_cell.angle_beta   90.00
_cell.angle_gamma   90.00
#
_symmetry.space_group_name_H-M   'P 1'
#
loop_
_entity.id
_entity.type
_entity.pdbx_description
1 polymer ?
#
loop_
_entity_poly.entity_id
_entity_poly.type
_entity_poly.pdbx_seq_one_letter_code
_entity_poly.pdbx_strand_id
1 'polypeptide(L)'
;MINKVTEWLIDVFLSYGNNKATKVGSWLILLLGGADDVTEFWCNPDFTRSRLIQYGTTSFLASVVFPDHPLGEKEDKILKILESHVGLIDGNGAVLEGIHSEKSFFCFELHGPIITDLGAMPQSYNEMTTDEFEQLLDKMPHLKVMTISPHAEASHNYNRIKCLLRREVVPALGHDKQATEEEILTALSLSKSQQLHLTHLFNVCSFHHRSPGLVNFGLLDELPNLSKYRGIKTPTVEIIGDLAHVDPMAVSLLLKARHFKNIAFITDCVLEGIPGKTVKYGSKQIQVSPSGRTLSIAGTNTLAGSCGTLLGAFHSLIHIF
;
A
#
# COMPACT_ATOMS: atom_id res chain seq x y z
N MET A 1 7.16 -14.08 28.42
CA MET A 1 7.03 -13.21 27.23
C MET A 1 6.74 -14.13 26.05
N ILE A 2 5.49 -14.61 25.94
CA ILE A 2 5.04 -15.17 24.66
C ILE A 2 5.07 -13.97 23.73
N ASN A 3 5.90 -14.03 22.70
CA ASN A 3 6.29 -12.86 21.95
C ASN A 3 5.04 -12.30 21.26
N LYS A 4 4.80 -10.98 21.28
CA LYS A 4 3.68 -10.36 20.52
C LYS A 4 3.70 -10.79 19.04
N VAL A 5 4.89 -11.11 18.54
CA VAL A 5 5.13 -11.74 17.24
C VAL A 5 4.45 -13.11 17.16
N THR A 6 4.65 -14.00 18.13
CA THR A 6 3.98 -15.31 18.20
C THR A 6 2.45 -15.17 18.24
N GLU A 7 1.91 -14.20 18.98
CA GLU A 7 0.46 -13.94 18.98
C GLU A 7 -0.05 -13.39 17.65
N TRP A 8 0.68 -12.47 17.01
CA TRP A 8 0.39 -11.99 15.65
C TRP A 8 0.37 -13.14 14.66
N LEU A 9 1.38 -14.02 14.71
CA LEU A 9 1.49 -15.18 13.84
C LEU A 9 0.34 -16.15 14.06
N ILE A 10 -0.03 -16.43 15.30
CA ILE A 10 -1.16 -17.30 15.61
C ILE A 10 -2.47 -16.69 15.09
N ASP A 11 -2.72 -15.39 15.27
CA ASP A 11 -3.96 -14.74 14.83
C ASP A 11 -4.04 -14.63 13.29
N VAL A 12 -2.93 -14.31 12.63
CA VAL A 12 -2.81 -14.32 11.17
C VAL A 12 -3.12 -15.71 10.65
N PHE A 13 -2.42 -16.76 11.11
CA PHE A 13 -2.61 -18.14 10.63
C PHE A 13 -3.98 -18.74 11.00
N LEU A 14 -4.55 -18.45 12.18
CA LEU A 14 -5.85 -18.97 12.59
C LEU A 14 -7.03 -18.26 11.93
N SER A 15 -6.88 -16.99 11.52
CA SER A 15 -7.93 -16.31 10.74
C SER A 15 -8.12 -16.92 9.35
N TYR A 16 -7.05 -17.50 8.77
CA TYR A 16 -7.09 -18.20 7.47
C TYR A 16 -7.84 -19.54 7.53
N GLY A 17 -7.95 -20.19 8.68
CA GLY A 17 -8.61 -21.51 8.82
C GLY A 17 -10.14 -21.47 8.81
N ASN A 18 -10.77 -20.28 8.89
CA ASN A 18 -12.19 -20.16 9.22
C ASN A 18 -13.06 -19.41 8.20
N ASN A 19 -12.61 -19.19 6.96
CA ASN A 19 -13.37 -18.51 5.88
C ASN A 19 -13.99 -17.15 6.29
N LYS A 20 -13.44 -16.52 7.34
CA LYS A 20 -13.80 -15.19 7.80
C LYS A 20 -12.58 -14.29 7.68
N ALA A 21 -12.20 -13.99 6.45
CA ALA A 21 -11.36 -12.86 6.11
C ALA A 21 -12.15 -11.55 6.35
N THR A 22 -12.56 -11.33 7.59
CA THR A 22 -13.14 -10.07 8.05
C THR A 22 -12.20 -9.51 9.10
N LYS A 23 -11.13 -8.88 8.63
CA LYS A 23 -10.43 -7.76 9.28
C LYS A 23 -9.27 -7.36 8.38
N VAL A 24 -9.10 -6.04 8.24
CA VAL A 24 -8.18 -5.31 7.38
C VAL A 24 -6.68 -5.70 7.51
N GLY A 25 -6.33 -6.69 8.35
CA GLY A 25 -4.96 -7.11 8.64
C GLY A 25 -4.38 -8.24 7.79
N SER A 26 -5.06 -8.69 6.73
CA SER A 26 -4.60 -9.79 5.84
C SER A 26 -4.47 -9.39 4.38
N TRP A 27 -4.55 -8.09 4.06
CA TRP A 27 -4.42 -7.63 2.67
C TRP A 27 -2.95 -7.49 2.31
N LEU A 28 -2.50 -8.34 1.38
CA LEU A 28 -1.16 -8.26 0.83
C LEU A 28 -1.18 -7.39 -0.43
N ILE A 29 -0.45 -6.28 -0.37
CA ILE A 29 -0.21 -5.34 -1.47
C ILE A 29 1.01 -5.81 -2.26
N LEU A 30 0.84 -5.99 -3.56
CA LEU A 30 1.78 -6.65 -4.44
C LEU A 30 1.76 -6.09 -5.86
N LEU A 31 2.95 -5.98 -6.43
CA LEU A 31 3.23 -5.66 -7.83
C LEU A 31 4.06 -6.78 -8.47
N LEU A 32 3.84 -8.07 -8.16
CA LEU A 32 4.63 -9.14 -8.79
C LEU A 32 4.00 -9.55 -10.12
N GLY A 33 4.65 -9.29 -11.26
CA GLY A 33 4.13 -9.68 -12.57
C GLY A 33 5.17 -10.19 -13.56
N GLY A 34 4.69 -10.71 -14.68
CA GLY A 34 5.50 -11.43 -15.68
C GLY A 34 5.79 -10.65 -16.96
N ALA A 35 5.63 -9.32 -16.96
CA ALA A 35 5.87 -8.47 -18.13
C ALA A 35 7.23 -7.76 -18.06
N ASP A 36 7.64 -7.14 -19.18
CA ASP A 36 8.88 -6.35 -19.27
C ASP A 36 8.72 -4.90 -18.77
N ASP A 37 7.49 -4.51 -18.41
CA ASP A 37 7.15 -3.23 -17.77
C ASP A 37 6.20 -3.48 -16.59
N VAL A 38 6.53 -2.89 -15.43
CA VAL A 38 5.72 -2.96 -14.21
C VAL A 38 4.28 -2.48 -14.45
N THR A 39 4.09 -1.50 -15.33
CA THR A 39 2.74 -0.99 -15.68
C THR A 39 1.88 -2.00 -16.44
N GLU A 40 2.47 -3.10 -16.91
CA GLU A 40 1.81 -4.15 -17.71
C GLU A 40 1.63 -5.47 -16.95
N PHE A 41 2.04 -5.55 -15.69
CA PHE A 41 2.02 -6.79 -14.92
C PHE A 41 0.65 -7.45 -14.86
N TRP A 42 -0.41 -6.65 -14.79
CA TRP A 42 -1.79 -7.13 -14.74
C TRP A 42 -2.40 -7.50 -16.09
N CYS A 43 -1.62 -7.46 -17.18
CA CYS A 43 -2.02 -8.09 -18.46
C CYS A 43 -2.17 -9.62 -18.32
N ASN A 44 -1.52 -10.23 -17.31
CA ASN A 44 -1.60 -11.66 -17.03
C ASN A 44 -1.62 -11.93 -15.51
N PRO A 45 -2.78 -11.77 -14.83
CA PRO A 45 -2.89 -12.01 -13.39
C PRO A 45 -2.53 -13.44 -12.96
N ASP A 46 -2.71 -14.43 -13.83
CA ASP A 46 -2.40 -15.84 -13.54
C ASP A 46 -0.92 -16.09 -13.27
N PHE A 47 -0.03 -15.29 -13.89
CA PHE A 47 1.39 -15.32 -13.57
C PHE A 47 1.61 -15.03 -12.08
N THR A 48 1.01 -13.95 -11.57
CA THR A 48 1.09 -13.56 -10.17
C THR A 48 0.46 -14.62 -9.27
N ARG A 49 -0.78 -15.02 -9.57
CA ARG A 49 -1.56 -16.00 -8.78
C ARG A 49 -0.79 -17.30 -8.56
N SER A 50 -0.22 -17.87 -9.62
CA SER A 50 0.51 -19.15 -9.56
C SER A 50 1.87 -19.07 -8.85
N ARG A 51 2.46 -17.87 -8.77
CA ARG A 51 3.76 -17.66 -8.11
C ARG A 51 3.61 -17.37 -6.62
N LEU A 52 2.62 -16.58 -6.23
CA LEU A 52 2.39 -16.18 -4.85
C LEU A 52 2.17 -17.36 -3.87
N ILE A 53 1.53 -18.43 -4.34
CA ILE A 53 1.35 -19.65 -3.55
C ILE A 53 2.68 -20.32 -3.18
N GLN A 54 3.72 -20.19 -4.02
CA GLN A 54 5.07 -20.71 -3.74
C GLN A 54 5.75 -19.96 -2.60
N TYR A 55 5.22 -18.78 -2.27
CA TYR A 55 5.69 -17.89 -1.22
C TYR A 55 4.74 -17.82 -0.02
N GLY A 56 3.82 -18.77 0.10
CA GLY A 56 2.88 -18.86 1.22
C GLY A 56 1.74 -17.84 1.19
N THR A 57 1.59 -17.09 0.09
CA THR A 57 0.48 -16.14 -0.08
C THR A 57 -0.69 -16.85 -0.74
N THR A 58 -1.84 -16.89 -0.05
CA THR A 58 -3.08 -17.50 -0.57
C THR A 58 -4.08 -16.49 -1.12
N SER A 59 -3.97 -15.22 -0.73
CA SER A 59 -4.85 -14.14 -1.15
C SER A 59 -4.09 -12.82 -1.22
N PHE A 60 -4.46 -11.92 -2.13
CA PHE A 60 -3.77 -10.63 -2.31
C PHE A 60 -4.69 -9.56 -2.91
N LEU A 61 -4.27 -8.30 -2.79
CA LEU A 61 -4.79 -7.18 -3.57
C LEU A 61 -3.80 -6.86 -4.68
N ALA A 62 -4.31 -6.68 -5.89
CA ALA A 62 -3.49 -6.23 -7.01
C ALA A 62 -3.24 -4.72 -6.88
N SER A 63 -1.98 -4.35 -6.68
CA SER A 63 -1.57 -2.96 -6.63
C SER A 63 -1.51 -2.39 -8.04
N VAL A 64 -2.28 -1.36 -8.34
CA VAL A 64 -2.29 -0.71 -9.66
C VAL A 64 -1.62 0.65 -9.58
N VAL A 65 -0.86 0.94 -10.63
CA VAL A 65 -0.08 2.17 -10.76
C VAL A 65 -0.31 2.74 -12.16
N PHE A 66 -1.24 3.69 -12.28
CA PHE A 66 -1.55 4.30 -13.57
C PHE A 66 -0.76 5.60 -13.78
N PRO A 67 -0.07 5.76 -14.93
CA PRO A 67 0.72 6.96 -15.20
C PRO A 67 -0.11 8.18 -15.59
N ASP A 68 -1.20 8.02 -16.34
CA ASP A 68 -1.89 9.12 -17.01
C ASP A 68 -3.42 9.02 -16.91
N HIS A 69 -4.08 10.19 -16.78
CA HIS A 69 -5.53 10.35 -16.89
C HIS A 69 -5.89 11.26 -18.08
N PRO A 70 -6.97 11.00 -18.85
CA PRO A 70 -7.80 9.81 -18.81
C PRO A 70 -7.00 8.54 -19.10
N LEU A 71 -7.43 7.41 -18.53
CA LEU A 71 -6.81 6.11 -18.82
C LEU A 71 -6.86 5.83 -20.33
N GLY A 72 -5.75 5.36 -20.89
CA GLY A 72 -5.70 4.93 -22.28
C GLY A 72 -6.36 3.57 -22.49
N GLU A 73 -6.48 3.16 -23.76
CA GLU A 73 -7.08 1.87 -24.12
C GLU A 73 -6.35 0.67 -23.48
N LYS A 74 -5.04 0.81 -23.27
CA LYS A 74 -4.19 -0.21 -22.67
C LYS A 74 -4.52 -0.38 -21.19
N GLU A 75 -4.55 0.71 -20.43
CA GLU A 75 -4.88 0.72 -19.01
C GLU A 75 -6.31 0.21 -18.77
N ASP A 76 -7.27 0.64 -19.60
CA ASP A 76 -8.65 0.16 -19.55
C ASP A 76 -8.75 -1.35 -19.83
N LYS A 77 -7.95 -1.87 -20.77
CA LYS A 77 -7.88 -3.32 -21.04
C LYS A 77 -7.29 -4.07 -19.85
N ILE A 78 -6.23 -3.55 -19.25
CA ILE A 78 -5.58 -4.15 -18.06
C ILE A 78 -6.58 -4.21 -16.90
N LEU A 79 -7.29 -3.12 -16.63
CA LEU A 79 -8.32 -3.08 -15.58
C LEU A 79 -9.42 -4.10 -15.82
N LYS A 80 -9.93 -4.22 -17.06
CA LYS A 80 -10.95 -5.22 -17.41
C LYS A 80 -10.47 -6.65 -17.18
N ILE A 81 -9.22 -6.94 -17.53
CA ILE A 81 -8.61 -8.25 -17.26
C ILE A 81 -8.50 -8.46 -15.75
N LEU A 82 -7.99 -7.49 -15.01
CA LEU A 82 -7.79 -7.62 -13.57
C LEU A 82 -9.12 -7.85 -12.85
N GLU A 83 -10.13 -7.04 -13.16
CA GLU A 83 -11.49 -7.12 -12.62
C GLU A 83 -12.14 -8.48 -12.93
N SER A 84 -11.90 -9.08 -14.10
CA SER A 84 -12.43 -10.41 -14.43
C SER A 84 -11.80 -11.55 -13.62
N HIS A 85 -10.67 -11.31 -12.94
CA HIS A 85 -9.97 -12.31 -12.12
C HIS A 85 -10.25 -12.15 -10.62
N VAL A 86 -10.91 -11.06 -10.20
CA VAL A 86 -11.24 -10.85 -8.79
C VAL A 86 -12.20 -11.94 -8.32
N GLY A 87 -11.86 -12.59 -7.19
CA GLY A 87 -12.64 -13.66 -6.60
C GLY A 87 -12.54 -15.02 -7.33
N LEU A 88 -11.68 -15.15 -8.33
CA LEU A 88 -11.52 -16.40 -9.08
C LEU A 88 -10.86 -17.49 -8.23
N ILE A 89 -11.59 -18.59 -8.01
CA ILE A 89 -11.14 -19.79 -7.29
C ILE A 89 -11.22 -20.98 -8.25
N ASP A 90 -10.11 -21.28 -8.92
CA ASP A 90 -9.97 -22.35 -9.93
C ASP A 90 -8.94 -23.42 -9.52
N GLY A 91 -8.37 -23.30 -8.31
CA GLY A 91 -7.33 -24.19 -7.80
C GLY A 91 -5.92 -23.92 -8.33
N ASN A 92 -5.73 -22.91 -9.18
CA ASN A 92 -4.48 -22.67 -9.90
C ASN A 92 -3.62 -21.52 -9.35
N GLY A 93 -3.91 -21.00 -8.15
CA GLY A 93 -3.10 -19.94 -7.55
C GLY A 93 -3.77 -19.22 -6.38
N ALA A 94 -3.13 -18.14 -5.96
CA ALA A 94 -3.66 -17.24 -4.94
C ALA A 94 -4.93 -16.53 -5.44
N VAL A 95 -5.83 -16.21 -4.52
CA VAL A 95 -7.07 -15.49 -4.81
C VAL A 95 -6.77 -14.00 -4.91
N LEU A 96 -7.13 -13.40 -6.04
CA LEU A 96 -7.16 -11.95 -6.17
C LEU A 96 -8.44 -11.44 -5.50
N GLU A 97 -8.32 -10.76 -4.37
CA GLU A 97 -9.49 -10.34 -3.56
C GLU A 97 -10.01 -8.94 -3.92
N GLY A 98 -9.23 -8.22 -4.74
CA GLY A 98 -9.59 -6.88 -5.20
C GLY A 98 -8.35 -6.08 -5.58
N ILE A 99 -8.55 -4.77 -5.66
CA ILE A 99 -7.54 -3.83 -6.13
C ILE A 99 -7.09 -2.93 -4.98
N HIS A 100 -5.80 -2.64 -4.94
CA HIS A 100 -5.23 -1.52 -4.21
C HIS A 100 -4.67 -0.51 -5.20
N SER A 101 -5.04 0.77 -5.09
CA SER A 101 -4.47 1.82 -5.93
C SER A 101 -3.44 2.59 -5.14
N GLU A 102 -2.14 2.43 -5.45
CA GLU A 102 -1.04 3.12 -4.75
C GLU A 102 -0.68 4.47 -5.42
N LYS A 103 -1.00 4.61 -6.71
CA LYS A 103 -0.75 5.82 -7.50
C LYS A 103 -2.02 6.28 -8.18
N SER A 104 -2.25 7.59 -8.20
CA SER A 104 -3.16 8.22 -9.16
C SER A 104 -2.80 9.70 -9.30
N PHE A 105 -2.50 10.15 -10.53
CA PHE A 105 -2.75 11.50 -11.11
C PHE A 105 -2.30 12.79 -10.38
N PHE A 106 -1.94 13.81 -11.18
CA PHE A 106 -1.49 15.13 -10.73
C PHE A 106 -2.54 16.19 -11.07
N CYS A 107 -3.42 16.58 -10.14
CA CYS A 107 -4.36 17.68 -10.40
C CYS A 107 -3.77 19.05 -10.09
N PHE A 108 -3.86 19.97 -11.04
CA PHE A 108 -3.35 21.33 -10.91
C PHE A 108 -4.25 22.42 -11.51
N GLU A 109 -5.55 22.33 -11.32
CA GLU A 109 -6.39 23.50 -11.12
C GLU A 109 -7.62 23.07 -10.30
N LEU A 110 -7.79 23.71 -9.15
CA LEU A 110 -8.82 23.44 -8.13
C LEU A 110 -8.77 22.08 -7.39
N HIS A 111 -7.99 21.05 -7.78
CA HIS A 111 -8.06 19.71 -7.14
C HIS A 111 -6.76 18.94 -6.75
N GLY A 112 -5.51 19.40 -6.99
CA GLY A 112 -4.27 18.86 -6.38
C GLY A 112 -3.86 17.40 -6.67
N PRO A 113 -2.57 17.00 -6.54
CA PRO A 113 -2.18 15.60 -6.74
C PRO A 113 -2.85 14.66 -5.71
N ILE A 114 -3.03 13.38 -6.00
CA ILE A 114 -3.59 12.44 -4.98
C ILE A 114 -2.50 12.03 -3.99
N ILE A 115 -1.23 12.08 -4.39
CA ILE A 115 -0.03 11.83 -3.54
C ILE A 115 1.01 12.93 -3.76
N THR A 116 1.80 13.30 -2.74
CA THR A 116 2.73 14.46 -2.84
C THR A 116 4.18 14.07 -3.07
N ASP A 117 4.56 12.81 -2.86
CA ASP A 117 5.88 12.28 -3.18
C ASP A 117 5.77 10.96 -3.94
N LEU A 118 6.25 10.95 -5.19
CA LEU A 118 6.15 9.80 -6.08
C LEU A 118 7.14 8.67 -5.73
N GLY A 119 8.12 8.91 -4.86
CA GLY A 119 9.22 7.96 -4.65
C GLY A 119 9.86 7.53 -5.97
N ALA A 120 9.89 6.23 -6.24
CA ALA A 120 10.38 5.71 -7.51
C ALA A 120 9.36 5.71 -8.66
N MET A 121 8.07 5.96 -8.39
CA MET A 121 7.01 5.84 -9.40
C MET A 121 7.22 6.79 -10.60
N PRO A 122 6.68 6.45 -11.79
CA PRO A 122 6.75 7.33 -12.95
C PRO A 122 6.08 8.67 -12.66
N GLN A 123 6.52 9.74 -13.32
CA GLN A 123 5.82 11.03 -13.25
C GLN A 123 4.41 10.93 -13.84
N SER A 124 3.52 11.78 -13.34
CA SER A 124 2.18 12.00 -13.86
C SER A 124 1.96 13.51 -13.85
N TYR A 125 1.34 14.04 -14.89
CA TYR A 125 1.16 15.49 -15.06
C TYR A 125 -0.31 15.89 -15.23
N ASN A 126 -1.24 14.93 -15.15
CA ASN A 126 -2.60 15.14 -15.62
C ASN A 126 -3.59 15.34 -14.49
N GLU A 127 -4.44 16.34 -14.70
CA GLU A 127 -5.41 16.80 -13.73
C GLU A 127 -6.65 15.93 -13.65
N MET A 128 -7.20 15.84 -12.43
CA MET A 128 -8.37 15.03 -12.15
C MET A 128 -9.32 15.79 -11.23
N THR A 129 -10.45 16.18 -11.80
CA THR A 129 -11.61 16.69 -11.08
C THR A 129 -12.22 15.62 -10.18
N THR A 130 -13.11 16.01 -9.26
CA THR A 130 -13.83 15.04 -8.43
C THR A 130 -14.68 14.10 -9.29
N ASP A 131 -15.30 14.59 -10.36
CA ASP A 131 -16.13 13.76 -11.25
C ASP A 131 -15.30 12.74 -12.02
N GLU A 132 -14.13 13.14 -12.52
CA GLU A 132 -13.18 12.21 -13.16
C GLU A 132 -12.63 11.18 -12.18
N PHE A 133 -12.42 11.57 -10.92
CA PHE A 133 -12.07 10.62 -9.86
C PHE A 133 -13.18 9.60 -9.62
N GLU A 134 -14.45 10.03 -9.56
CA GLU A 134 -15.58 9.11 -9.44
C GLU A 134 -15.69 8.16 -10.65
N GLN A 135 -15.48 8.66 -11.87
CA GLN A 135 -15.46 7.84 -13.09
C GLN A 135 -14.31 6.83 -13.09
N LEU A 136 -13.13 7.20 -12.56
CA LEU A 136 -12.03 6.26 -12.35
C LEU A 136 -12.43 5.16 -11.38
N LEU A 137 -13.05 5.51 -10.25
CA LEU A 137 -13.51 4.53 -9.27
C LEU A 137 -14.58 3.60 -9.86
N ASP A 138 -15.44 4.08 -10.75
CA ASP A 138 -16.44 3.26 -11.46
C ASP A 138 -15.80 2.19 -12.36
N LYS A 139 -14.57 2.41 -12.84
CA LYS A 139 -13.78 1.42 -13.59
C LYS A 139 -13.15 0.34 -12.70
N MET A 140 -13.14 0.53 -11.39
CA MET A 140 -12.55 -0.41 -10.41
C MET A 140 -13.57 -0.81 -9.34
N PRO A 141 -14.66 -1.52 -9.70
CA PRO A 141 -15.71 -1.89 -8.74
C PRO A 141 -15.20 -2.74 -7.57
N HIS A 142 -14.06 -3.43 -7.71
CA HIS A 142 -13.45 -4.20 -6.64
C HIS A 142 -12.25 -3.51 -5.96
N LEU A 143 -12.13 -2.19 -6.10
CA LEU A 143 -11.18 -1.40 -5.30
C LEU A 143 -11.46 -1.54 -3.81
N LYS A 144 -10.44 -1.92 -3.03
CA LYS A 144 -10.54 -2.11 -1.57
C LYS A 144 -9.80 -1.03 -0.80
N VAL A 145 -8.65 -0.61 -1.32
CA VAL A 145 -7.76 0.34 -0.67
C VAL A 145 -7.24 1.34 -1.70
N MET A 146 -7.13 2.61 -1.34
CA MET A 146 -6.44 3.60 -2.17
C MET A 146 -5.52 4.45 -1.31
N THR A 147 -4.26 4.56 -1.75
CA THR A 147 -3.26 5.42 -1.13
C THR A 147 -3.49 6.87 -1.53
N ILE A 148 -3.52 7.76 -0.54
CA ILE A 148 -3.86 9.17 -0.71
C ILE A 148 -3.12 10.06 0.30
N SER A 149 -2.62 11.20 -0.15
CA SER A 149 -1.91 12.18 0.67
C SER A 149 -2.93 13.11 1.37
N PRO A 150 -2.93 13.17 2.71
CA PRO A 150 -3.79 14.11 3.42
C PRO A 150 -3.40 15.57 3.17
N HIS A 151 -2.12 15.89 2.94
CA HIS A 151 -1.68 17.23 2.57
C HIS A 151 -2.28 17.67 1.23
N ALA A 152 -2.25 16.79 0.23
CA ALA A 152 -2.82 17.09 -1.07
C ALA A 152 -4.34 17.22 -1.05
N GLU A 153 -5.00 16.50 -0.14
CA GLU A 153 -6.44 16.59 0.09
C GLU A 153 -6.86 17.85 0.84
N ALA A 154 -5.96 18.47 1.60
CA ALA A 154 -6.28 19.61 2.46
C ALA A 154 -6.79 20.81 1.67
N SER A 155 -6.15 21.12 0.53
CA SER A 155 -6.58 22.18 -0.39
C SER A 155 -7.91 21.87 -1.10
N HIS A 156 -8.41 20.63 -0.99
CA HIS A 156 -9.59 20.12 -1.69
C HIS A 156 -10.68 19.64 -0.74
N ASN A 157 -10.62 20.11 0.50
CA ASN A 157 -11.59 19.78 1.55
C ASN A 157 -11.83 18.27 1.68
N TYR A 158 -10.79 17.46 1.40
CA TYR A 158 -10.80 16.01 1.51
C TYR A 158 -11.94 15.31 0.73
N ASN A 159 -12.33 15.87 -0.43
CA ASN A 159 -13.43 15.37 -1.23
C ASN A 159 -13.20 13.94 -1.74
N ARG A 160 -11.96 13.57 -2.09
CA ARG A 160 -11.66 12.22 -2.56
C ARG A 160 -11.67 11.21 -1.42
N ILE A 161 -11.14 11.56 -0.24
CA ILE A 161 -11.28 10.72 0.96
C ILE A 161 -12.76 10.50 1.29
N LYS A 162 -13.58 11.54 1.26
CA LYS A 162 -15.04 11.41 1.47
C LYS A 162 -15.68 10.50 0.42
N CYS A 163 -15.27 10.60 -0.85
CA CYS A 163 -15.78 9.73 -1.92
C CYS A 163 -15.40 8.26 -1.69
N LEU A 164 -14.14 7.97 -1.34
CA LEU A 164 -13.67 6.63 -1.01
C LEU A 164 -14.48 6.02 0.15
N LEU A 165 -14.66 6.77 1.23
CA LEU A 165 -15.45 6.34 2.39
C LEU A 165 -16.92 6.06 2.04
N ARG A 166 -17.55 6.88 1.18
CA ARG A 166 -18.93 6.63 0.70
C ARG A 166 -19.04 5.33 -0.11
N ARG A 167 -17.97 4.94 -0.78
CA ARG A 167 -17.87 3.72 -1.60
C ARG A 167 -17.30 2.52 -0.83
N GLU A 168 -17.15 2.64 0.49
CA GLU A 168 -16.57 1.62 1.38
C GLU A 168 -15.12 1.23 1.02
N VAL A 169 -14.42 2.07 0.26
CA VAL A 169 -13.00 1.91 -0.05
C VAL A 169 -12.17 2.51 1.09
N VAL A 170 -11.19 1.77 1.61
CA VAL A 170 -10.32 2.23 2.69
C VAL A 170 -9.33 3.28 2.16
N PRO A 171 -9.37 4.53 2.65
CA PRO A 171 -8.29 5.48 2.40
C PRO A 171 -7.05 5.08 3.20
N ALA A 172 -5.93 4.87 2.51
CA ALA A 172 -4.63 4.64 3.11
C ALA A 172 -3.80 5.92 3.00
N LEU A 173 -3.46 6.56 4.13
CA LEU A 173 -2.65 7.77 4.08
C LEU A 173 -1.20 7.41 3.82
N GLY A 174 -0.59 7.99 2.80
CA GLY A 174 0.77 7.64 2.41
C GLY A 174 1.31 8.58 1.33
N HIS A 175 2.57 8.36 0.95
CA HIS A 175 3.26 9.18 -0.04
C HIS A 175 3.21 10.67 0.26
N ASP A 176 3.45 11.00 1.53
CA ASP A 176 3.31 12.34 2.06
C ASP A 176 4.32 12.62 3.17
N LYS A 177 5.30 13.48 2.86
CA LYS A 177 6.31 13.94 3.82
C LYS A 177 5.96 15.30 4.42
N GLN A 178 4.95 15.98 3.89
CA GLN A 178 4.63 17.38 4.18
C GLN A 178 3.37 17.55 5.03
N ALA A 179 2.54 16.49 5.12
CA ALA A 179 1.35 16.45 5.95
C ALA A 179 1.61 16.98 7.36
N THR A 180 0.90 18.04 7.70
CA THR A 180 0.87 18.61 9.03
C THR A 180 -0.02 17.76 9.94
N GLU A 181 0.17 17.92 11.24
CA GLU A 181 -0.67 17.26 12.24
C GLU A 181 -2.17 17.55 12.02
N GLU A 182 -2.52 18.80 11.71
CA GLU A 182 -3.91 19.21 11.49
C GLU A 182 -4.55 18.55 10.27
N GLU A 183 -3.79 18.42 9.18
CA GLU A 183 -4.27 17.77 7.95
C GLU A 183 -4.53 16.28 8.18
N ILE A 184 -3.63 15.61 8.91
CA ILE A 184 -3.77 14.19 9.26
C ILE A 184 -4.97 13.98 10.19
N LEU A 185 -5.11 14.81 11.23
CA LEU A 185 -6.26 14.74 12.14
C LEU A 185 -7.58 14.97 11.41
N THR A 186 -7.61 15.94 10.49
CA THR A 186 -8.80 16.21 9.69
C THR A 186 -9.16 15.00 8.85
N ALA A 187 -8.21 14.40 8.11
CA ALA A 187 -8.44 13.20 7.32
C ALA A 187 -8.96 12.02 8.17
N LEU A 188 -8.33 11.76 9.32
CA LEU A 188 -8.76 10.69 10.25
C LEU A 188 -10.15 10.94 10.85
N SER A 189 -10.53 12.20 11.07
CA SER A 189 -11.83 12.57 11.65
C SER A 189 -13.02 12.39 10.70
N LEU A 190 -12.78 12.27 9.39
CA LEU A 190 -13.82 12.11 8.37
C LEU A 190 -14.58 10.79 8.51
N SER A 191 -13.96 9.77 9.10
CA SER A 191 -14.57 8.46 9.29
C SER A 191 -14.75 8.14 10.77
N LYS A 192 -15.98 7.83 11.17
CA LYS A 192 -16.31 7.34 12.53
C LYS A 192 -16.40 5.82 12.60
N SER A 193 -16.85 5.20 11.52
CA SER A 193 -17.14 3.76 11.43
C SER A 193 -15.95 2.96 10.90
N GLN A 194 -15.31 3.43 9.84
CA GLN A 194 -14.23 2.73 9.14
C GLN A 194 -12.87 3.27 9.60
N GLN A 195 -11.98 2.37 10.03
CA GLN A 195 -10.61 2.74 10.37
C GLN A 195 -9.82 2.97 9.08
N LEU A 196 -9.13 4.12 8.98
CA LEU A 196 -8.22 4.41 7.87
C LEU A 196 -6.93 3.59 8.00
N HIS A 197 -6.14 3.57 6.94
CA HIS A 197 -4.87 2.85 6.88
C HIS A 197 -3.67 3.82 6.69
N LEU A 198 -2.44 3.36 6.90
CA LEU A 198 -1.22 4.04 6.48
C LEU A 198 -0.40 3.13 5.57
N THR A 199 -0.04 3.62 4.38
CA THR A 199 0.74 2.84 3.41
C THR A 199 2.21 2.79 3.82
N HIS A 200 2.81 1.59 3.78
CA HIS A 200 4.24 1.26 4.02
C HIS A 200 4.99 2.19 4.98
N LEU A 201 4.50 2.31 6.21
CA LEU A 201 5.03 3.17 7.29
C LEU A 201 6.56 3.30 7.27
N PHE A 202 7.04 4.53 7.48
CA PHE A 202 8.43 5.01 7.30
C PHE A 202 8.82 5.32 5.84
N ASN A 203 8.29 4.60 4.86
CA ASN A 203 8.62 4.84 3.45
C ASN A 203 7.77 5.98 2.91
N VAL A 204 8.43 6.92 2.22
CA VAL A 204 7.78 8.11 1.63
C VAL A 204 6.92 8.90 2.65
N CYS A 205 7.29 8.84 3.93
CA CYS A 205 6.63 9.51 5.05
C CYS A 205 7.70 10.15 5.95
N SER A 206 7.30 11.07 6.84
CA SER A 206 8.23 11.73 7.76
C SER A 206 7.85 11.52 9.23
N PHE A 207 8.88 11.42 10.07
CA PHE A 207 8.79 11.52 11.53
C PHE A 207 9.45 12.82 11.98
N HIS A 208 8.80 13.57 12.86
CA HIS A 208 9.45 14.70 13.52
C HIS A 208 8.89 14.93 14.92
N HIS A 209 9.76 15.27 15.87
CA HIS A 209 9.41 15.40 17.28
C HIS A 209 8.62 16.68 17.61
N ARG A 210 8.78 17.75 16.82
CA ARG A 210 8.04 19.03 16.97
C ARG A 210 6.88 19.20 16.01
N SER A 211 6.87 18.43 14.92
CA SER A 211 5.93 18.59 13.81
C SER A 211 5.44 17.21 13.42
N PRO A 212 4.48 16.63 14.17
CA PRO A 212 4.08 15.24 13.96
C PRO A 212 3.61 14.98 12.52
N GLY A 213 4.26 14.05 11.84
CA GLY A 213 3.89 13.59 10.49
C GLY A 213 3.24 12.21 10.52
N LEU A 214 3.01 11.61 9.35
CA LEU A 214 2.37 10.28 9.23
C LEU A 214 3.05 9.20 10.09
N VAL A 215 4.39 9.23 10.21
CA VAL A 215 5.10 8.23 11.04
C VAL A 215 4.78 8.39 12.52
N ASN A 216 4.61 9.62 13.02
CA ASN A 216 4.22 9.85 14.41
C ASN A 216 2.85 9.23 14.72
N PHE A 217 1.86 9.41 13.83
CA PHE A 217 0.53 8.79 13.95
C PHE A 217 0.60 7.28 13.81
N GLY A 218 1.42 6.79 12.87
CA GLY A 218 1.62 5.37 12.65
C GLY A 218 2.33 4.64 13.78
N LEU A 219 3.05 5.33 14.66
CA LEU A 219 3.69 4.73 15.84
C LEU A 219 2.79 4.68 17.07
N LEU A 220 1.55 5.19 17.01
CA LEU A 220 0.65 5.25 18.16
C LEU A 220 -0.54 4.31 17.99
N ASP A 221 -0.76 3.44 18.98
CA ASP A 221 -2.03 2.72 19.11
C ASP A 221 -3.16 3.63 19.60
N GLU A 222 -2.86 4.56 20.49
CA GLU A 222 -3.81 5.53 21.03
C GLU A 222 -3.19 6.93 20.98
N LEU A 223 -4.01 7.92 20.65
CA LEU A 223 -3.58 9.32 20.67
C LEU A 223 -3.54 9.86 22.12
N PRO A 224 -2.69 10.86 22.42
CA PRO A 224 -2.65 11.49 23.73
C PRO A 224 -4.01 12.03 24.18
N ASN A 225 -4.25 12.09 25.49
CA ASN A 225 -5.49 12.63 26.06
C ASN A 225 -5.51 14.18 26.03
N LEU A 226 -5.53 14.74 24.82
CA LEU A 226 -5.71 16.17 24.56
C LEU A 226 -7.00 16.39 23.78
N SER A 227 -7.62 17.55 23.97
CA SER A 227 -8.91 17.90 23.34
C SER A 227 -8.89 17.74 21.81
N LYS A 228 -7.77 18.12 21.15
CA LYS A 228 -7.61 18.01 19.69
C LYS A 228 -7.61 16.58 19.13
N TYR A 229 -7.35 15.57 19.97
CA TYR A 229 -7.31 14.16 19.57
C TYR A 229 -8.59 13.39 19.92
N ARG A 230 -9.53 14.04 20.61
CA ARG A 230 -10.67 13.35 21.20
C ARG A 230 -11.58 12.75 20.12
N GLY A 231 -11.83 11.45 20.24
CA GLY A 231 -12.72 10.71 19.33
C GLY A 231 -12.09 10.32 17.99
N ILE A 232 -10.81 10.62 17.78
CA ILE A 232 -10.07 10.22 16.59
C ILE A 232 -9.47 8.83 16.84
N LYS A 233 -9.73 7.91 15.91
CA LYS A 233 -9.13 6.57 15.91
C LYS A 233 -7.79 6.63 15.19
N THR A 234 -6.79 5.96 15.74
CA THR A 234 -5.50 5.76 15.06
C THR A 234 -5.72 4.85 13.84
N PRO A 235 -5.03 5.09 12.72
CA PRO A 235 -5.12 4.22 11.55
C PRO A 235 -4.42 2.88 11.82
N THR A 236 -4.80 1.82 11.09
CA THR A 236 -3.93 0.63 10.97
C THR A 236 -2.75 0.96 10.05
N VAL A 237 -1.67 0.17 10.09
CA VAL A 237 -0.44 0.50 9.37
C VAL A 237 0.12 -0.69 8.60
N GLU A 238 0.61 -0.42 7.40
CA GLU A 238 1.44 -1.33 6.62
C GLU A 238 2.91 -1.12 6.93
N ILE A 239 3.71 -2.19 6.87
CA ILE A 239 5.17 -2.13 6.91
C ILE A 239 5.77 -3.16 5.97
N ILE A 240 6.79 -2.77 5.22
CA ILE A 240 7.51 -3.68 4.32
C ILE A 240 8.40 -4.62 5.15
N GLY A 241 8.10 -5.91 5.10
CA GLY A 241 8.70 -6.93 5.98
C GLY A 241 10.08 -7.45 5.55
N ASP A 242 10.73 -6.82 4.58
CA ASP A 242 11.99 -7.31 4.01
C ASP A 242 13.24 -6.94 4.81
N LEU A 243 13.10 -6.12 5.84
CA LEU A 243 14.19 -5.58 6.69
C LEU A 243 15.28 -4.83 5.92
N ALA A 244 14.98 -4.39 4.70
CA ALA A 244 15.84 -3.55 3.87
C ALA A 244 15.22 -2.16 3.69
N HIS A 245 13.89 -2.09 3.54
CA HIS A 245 13.14 -0.84 3.54
C HIS A 245 13.03 -0.24 4.94
N VAL A 246 12.94 -1.09 5.96
CA VAL A 246 12.84 -0.66 7.36
C VAL A 246 13.84 -1.42 8.21
N ASP A 247 14.69 -0.66 8.92
CA ASP A 247 15.69 -1.23 9.82
C ASP A 247 15.04 -2.06 10.94
N PRO A 248 15.62 -3.19 11.37
CA PRO A 248 15.07 -4.00 12.44
C PRO A 248 14.78 -3.23 13.74
N MET A 249 15.55 -2.19 14.05
CA MET A 249 15.30 -1.34 15.22
C MET A 249 13.97 -0.57 15.09
N ALA A 250 13.66 -0.06 13.89
CA ALA A 250 12.39 0.63 13.62
C ALA A 250 11.20 -0.35 13.62
N VAL A 251 11.39 -1.57 13.10
CA VAL A 251 10.38 -2.64 13.22
C VAL A 251 10.14 -3.01 14.70
N SER A 252 11.21 -3.15 15.50
CA SER A 252 11.10 -3.42 16.94
C SER A 252 10.33 -2.32 17.67
N LEU A 253 10.58 -1.05 17.32
CA LEU A 253 9.86 0.09 17.86
C LEU A 253 8.36 0.00 17.55
N LEU A 254 8.00 -0.26 16.29
CA LEU A 254 6.61 -0.41 15.87
C LEU A 254 5.89 -1.54 16.62
N LEU A 255 6.49 -2.73 16.68
CA LEU A 255 5.93 -3.90 17.36
C LEU A 255 5.74 -3.68 18.87
N LYS A 256 6.57 -2.83 19.48
CA LYS A 256 6.42 -2.45 20.89
C LYS A 256 5.33 -1.40 21.08
N ALA A 257 5.31 -0.40 20.21
CA ALA A 257 4.42 0.76 20.31
C ALA A 257 2.97 0.46 19.93
N ARG A 258 2.73 -0.60 19.14
CA ARG A 258 1.40 -0.98 18.68
C ARG A 258 0.99 -2.41 19.07
N HIS A 259 -0.31 -2.64 19.02
CA HIS A 259 -0.94 -3.93 19.09
C HIS A 259 -0.86 -4.54 17.70
N PHE A 260 -0.48 -5.81 17.66
CA PHE A 260 -0.18 -6.50 16.41
C PHE A 260 -1.35 -6.53 15.42
N LYS A 261 -2.59 -6.55 15.90
CA LYS A 261 -3.82 -6.46 15.09
C LYS A 261 -3.92 -5.18 14.23
N ASN A 262 -3.16 -4.14 14.58
CA ASN A 262 -3.13 -2.87 13.87
C ASN A 262 -1.95 -2.77 12.90
N ILE A 263 -1.13 -3.82 12.76
CA ILE A 263 0.04 -3.86 11.88
C ILE A 263 -0.18 -4.94 10.81
N ALA A 264 -0.05 -4.55 9.55
CA ALA A 264 0.00 -5.43 8.40
C ALA A 264 1.43 -5.46 7.85
N PHE A 265 2.04 -6.64 7.82
CA PHE A 265 3.29 -6.83 7.08
C PHE A 265 2.96 -7.05 5.61
N ILE A 266 3.51 -6.21 4.75
CA ILE A 266 3.38 -6.33 3.30
C ILE A 266 4.74 -6.60 2.67
N THR A 267 4.70 -6.95 1.39
CA THR A 267 5.92 -7.15 0.61
C THR A 267 6.29 -5.91 -0.18
N ASP A 268 5.32 -5.17 -0.71
CA ASP A 268 5.58 -4.15 -1.74
C ASP A 268 6.48 -4.71 -2.86
N CYS A 269 6.28 -6.00 -3.19
CA CYS A 269 7.17 -6.72 -4.10
C CYS A 269 6.81 -6.40 -5.53
N VAL A 270 7.79 -5.96 -6.30
CA VAL A 270 7.65 -5.63 -7.73
C VAL A 270 8.27 -6.70 -8.62
N LEU A 271 9.39 -7.30 -8.19
CA LEU A 271 10.06 -8.34 -8.97
C LEU A 271 10.62 -9.44 -8.08
N GLU A 272 10.76 -10.63 -8.65
CA GLU A 272 11.57 -11.68 -8.05
C GLU A 272 13.01 -11.19 -7.84
N GLY A 273 13.61 -11.61 -6.72
CA GLY A 273 14.96 -11.25 -6.30
C GLY A 273 16.10 -11.87 -7.11
N ILE A 274 16.01 -11.86 -8.44
CA ILE A 274 17.05 -12.34 -9.36
C ILE A 274 18.10 -11.23 -9.51
N PRO A 275 19.31 -11.37 -8.95
CA PRO A 275 20.30 -10.30 -8.95
C PRO A 275 20.63 -9.79 -10.35
N GLY A 276 20.66 -8.47 -10.52
CA GLY A 276 20.98 -7.82 -11.79
C GLY A 276 19.86 -7.82 -12.83
N LYS A 277 18.72 -8.49 -12.58
CA LYS A 277 17.53 -8.39 -13.44
C LYS A 277 17.07 -6.95 -13.53
N THR A 278 16.74 -6.51 -14.74
CA THR A 278 16.21 -5.17 -15.02
C THR A 278 14.83 -5.27 -15.64
N VAL A 279 13.97 -4.30 -15.35
CA VAL A 279 12.63 -4.15 -15.95
C VAL A 279 12.35 -2.66 -16.14
N LYS A 280 11.41 -2.33 -17.01
CA LYS A 280 10.90 -0.96 -17.13
C LYS A 280 9.88 -0.68 -16.03
N TYR A 281 9.86 0.55 -15.58
CA TYR A 281 8.79 1.10 -14.77
C TYR A 281 8.37 2.43 -15.41
N GLY A 282 7.47 2.35 -16.39
CA GLY A 282 7.16 3.48 -17.28
C GLY A 282 8.41 3.98 -18.00
N SER A 283 8.75 5.26 -17.83
CA SER A 283 9.94 5.87 -18.44
C SER A 283 11.27 5.54 -17.75
N LYS A 284 11.23 4.87 -16.59
CA LYS A 284 12.41 4.54 -15.79
C LYS A 284 12.83 3.08 -15.99
N GLN A 285 14.10 2.79 -15.78
CA GLN A 285 14.58 1.41 -15.63
C GLN A 285 14.86 1.14 -14.15
N ILE A 286 14.38 0.01 -13.64
CA ILE A 286 14.68 -0.44 -12.29
C ILE A 286 15.51 -1.73 -12.34
N GLN A 287 16.37 -1.92 -11.34
CA GLN A 287 17.29 -3.05 -11.28
C GLN A 287 17.24 -3.72 -9.91
N VAL A 288 17.24 -5.05 -9.90
CA VAL A 288 17.37 -5.85 -8.69
C VAL A 288 18.80 -5.72 -8.15
N SER A 289 18.92 -5.37 -6.88
CA SER A 289 20.21 -5.21 -6.21
C SER A 289 21.02 -6.51 -6.22
N PRO A 290 22.36 -6.45 -6.07
CA PRO A 290 23.20 -7.66 -6.04
C PRO A 290 22.82 -8.66 -4.94
N SER A 291 22.18 -8.20 -3.85
CA SER A 291 21.68 -9.05 -2.78
C SER A 291 20.35 -9.74 -3.10
N GLY A 292 19.66 -9.34 -4.18
CA GLY A 292 18.35 -9.86 -4.55
C GLY A 292 17.21 -9.40 -3.64
N ARG A 293 17.43 -8.41 -2.75
CA ARG A 293 16.43 -8.03 -1.73
C ARG A 293 15.59 -6.82 -2.10
N THR A 294 16.14 -5.92 -2.90
CA THR A 294 15.53 -4.61 -3.19
C THR A 294 15.69 -4.25 -4.65
N LEU A 295 14.85 -3.33 -5.12
CA LEU A 295 14.95 -2.71 -6.43
C LEU A 295 15.33 -1.25 -6.27
N SER A 296 16.13 -0.71 -7.19
CA SER A 296 16.35 0.73 -7.29
C SER A 296 16.24 1.22 -8.72
N ILE A 297 15.95 2.51 -8.89
CA ILE A 297 16.03 3.14 -10.21
C ILE A 297 17.50 3.14 -10.65
N ALA A 298 17.76 2.63 -11.86
CA ALA A 298 19.08 2.52 -12.43
C ALA A 298 19.82 3.88 -12.38
N GLY A 299 21.04 3.86 -11.84
CA GLY A 299 21.84 5.09 -11.65
C GLY A 299 21.50 5.91 -10.41
N THR A 300 20.61 5.45 -9.54
CA THR A 300 20.24 6.13 -8.28
C THR A 300 20.20 5.18 -7.08
N ASN A 301 20.07 5.73 -5.87
CA ASN A 301 19.82 4.97 -4.64
C ASN A 301 18.33 4.94 -4.25
N THR A 302 17.43 5.42 -5.12
CA THR A 302 15.99 5.47 -4.82
C THR A 302 15.40 4.07 -4.97
N LEU A 303 14.86 3.53 -3.86
CA LEU A 303 14.19 2.24 -3.85
C LEU A 303 12.89 2.27 -4.65
N ALA A 304 12.64 1.21 -5.41
CA ALA A 304 11.52 1.06 -6.32
C ALA A 304 10.72 -0.22 -6.01
N GLY A 305 10.33 -0.35 -4.75
CA GLY A 305 9.71 -1.55 -4.20
C GLY A 305 10.72 -2.61 -3.77
N SER A 306 10.20 -3.73 -3.31
CA SER A 306 10.94 -4.86 -2.77
C SER A 306 11.05 -6.02 -3.76
N CYS A 307 11.92 -6.97 -3.41
CA CYS A 307 11.93 -8.34 -3.95
C CYS A 307 11.51 -9.38 -2.89
N GLY A 308 11.05 -8.90 -1.72
CA GLY A 308 10.67 -9.71 -0.58
C GLY A 308 9.43 -10.55 -0.83
N THR A 309 9.31 -11.62 -0.04
CA THR A 309 8.15 -12.51 -0.04
C THR A 309 7.53 -12.53 1.34
N LEU A 310 6.23 -12.84 1.43
CA LEU A 310 5.60 -12.97 2.76
C LEU A 310 6.24 -14.07 3.59
N LEU A 311 6.57 -15.22 2.98
CA LEU A 311 7.30 -16.28 3.66
C LEU A 311 8.67 -15.78 4.17
N GLY A 312 9.40 -14.99 3.39
CA GLY A 312 10.67 -14.39 3.81
C GLY A 312 10.52 -13.39 4.95
N ALA A 313 9.48 -12.54 4.90
CA ALA A 313 9.13 -11.62 5.98
C ALA A 313 8.77 -12.41 7.26
N PHE A 314 7.93 -13.44 7.15
CA PHE A 314 7.55 -14.32 8.25
C PHE A 314 8.77 -14.98 8.92
N HIS A 315 9.68 -15.55 8.14
CA HIS A 315 10.93 -16.11 8.67
C HIS A 315 11.76 -15.06 9.40
N SER A 316 11.92 -13.88 8.78
CA SER A 316 12.66 -12.77 9.39
C SER A 316 12.04 -12.37 10.74
N LEU A 317 10.70 -12.32 10.80
CA LEU A 317 9.99 -11.95 12.02
C LEU A 317 10.21 -12.95 13.15
N ILE A 318 10.15 -14.26 12.87
CA ILE A 318 10.36 -15.30 13.89
C ILE A 318 11.81 -15.32 14.39
N HIS A 319 12.78 -15.16 13.49
CA HIS A 319 14.18 -15.34 13.85
C HIS A 319 14.80 -14.12 14.54
N ILE A 320 14.21 -12.93 14.35
CA ILE A 320 14.81 -11.67 14.83
C ILE A 320 14.03 -11.06 16.00
N PHE A 321 12.70 -11.16 16.03
CA PHE A 321 11.86 -10.45 17.01
C PHE A 321 11.22 -11.37 18.04
#